data_AF-A0A140KBN7-F1
#
_entry.id   AF-A0A140KBN7-F1
#
_cell.length_a   1.000
_cell.length_b   1.000
_cell.length_c   1.000
_cell.angle_alpha   90.00
_cell.angle_beta   90.00
_cell.angle_gamma   90.00
#
_symmetry.space_group_name_H-M   'P 1'
#
loop_
_entity.id
_entity.type
_entity.pdbx_description
1 polymer ?
#
loop_
_entity_poly.entity_id
_entity_poly.type
_entity_poly.pdbx_seq_one_letter_code
_entity_poly.pdbx_strand_id
1 'polypeptide(L)'
;MKKICFEVLSSFAIASIAILIGTEATLAADDTSTNKNKSDQLTPINLVFHGYQGYFLDQGIPSGATFVSLVHFGTIDAEQLVKSAVEKGRLAPETINDESFLRKVQTSLTLIERRK
;
A
#
# COMPACT_ATOMS: atom_id res chain seq x y z
N MET A 1 26.37 12.66 33.63
CA MET A 1 25.10 13.28 33.17
C MET A 1 24.05 12.19 33.11
N LYS A 2 22.85 12.53 33.60
CA LYS A 2 21.90 11.60 34.23
C LYS A 2 21.22 10.72 33.18
N LYS A 3 21.23 9.41 33.45
CA LYS A 3 20.53 8.36 32.70
C LYS A 3 19.03 8.54 32.94
N ILE A 4 18.23 8.55 31.89
CA ILE A 4 16.77 8.59 32.00
C ILE A 4 16.27 7.31 31.33
N CYS A 5 16.11 6.27 32.14
CA CYS A 5 15.46 5.03 31.76
C CYS A 5 13.95 5.29 31.75
N PHE A 6 13.31 5.22 30.59
CA PHE A 6 11.86 5.29 30.49
C PHE A 6 11.32 3.86 30.58
N GLU A 7 11.14 3.38 31.81
CA GLU A 7 10.41 2.15 32.10
C GLU A 7 8.91 2.43 32.05
N VAL A 8 8.22 1.89 31.05
CA VAL A 8 6.77 1.69 31.13
C VAL A 8 6.50 0.22 30.83
N LEU A 9 6.48 -0.59 31.89
CA LEU A 9 5.88 -1.92 31.90
C LEU A 9 4.36 -1.72 31.92
N SER A 10 3.71 -1.78 30.75
CA SER A 10 2.25 -1.94 30.69
C SER A 10 1.94 -3.34 30.18
N SER A 11 1.77 -4.27 31.12
CA SER A 11 1.34 -5.64 30.86
C SER A 11 -0.16 -5.63 30.56
N PHE A 12 -0.53 -5.58 29.28
CA PHE A 12 -1.91 -5.75 28.86
C PHE A 12 -2.21 -7.25 28.70
N ALA A 13 -2.67 -7.89 29.78
CA ALA A 13 -3.16 -9.26 29.72
C ALA A 13 -4.58 -9.26 29.12
N ILE A 14 -4.70 -9.55 27.82
CA ILE A 14 -5.99 -9.84 27.20
C ILE A 14 -6.30 -11.32 27.46
N ALA A 15 -7.20 -11.59 28.41
CA ALA A 15 -7.74 -12.92 28.61
C ALA A 15 -8.50 -13.35 27.34
N SER A 16 -8.01 -14.39 26.67
CA SER A 16 -8.67 -14.98 25.52
C SER A 16 -9.91 -15.76 25.98
N ILE A 17 -11.10 -15.31 25.57
CA ILE A 17 -12.33 -16.11 25.67
C ILE A 17 -12.41 -16.98 24.41
N ALA A 18 -12.37 -18.31 24.57
CA ALA A 18 -12.62 -19.25 23.48
C ALA A 18 -14.10 -19.65 23.53
N ILE A 19 -14.88 -19.25 22.53
CA ILE A 19 -16.25 -19.74 22.34
C ILE A 19 -16.19 -20.85 21.29
N LEU A 20 -16.38 -22.09 21.74
CA LEU A 20 -16.63 -23.25 20.89
C LEU A 20 -18.12 -23.32 20.59
N ILE A 21 -18.52 -23.04 19.35
CA ILE A 21 -19.83 -23.43 18.83
C ILE A 21 -19.56 -24.25 17.57
N GLY A 22 -19.75 -25.56 17.68
CA GLY A 22 -19.84 -26.44 16.54
C GLY A 22 -21.26 -26.42 15.99
N THR A 23 -21.38 -26.40 14.66
CA THR A 23 -22.41 -27.12 13.90
C THR A 23 -21.98 -27.15 12.43
N GLU A 24 -21.74 -28.36 11.96
CA GLU A 24 -21.68 -28.76 10.56
C GLU A 24 -23.04 -28.56 9.88
N ALA A 25 -23.08 -27.85 8.73
CA ALA A 25 -24.18 -27.97 7.76
C ALA A 25 -23.84 -27.30 6.41
N THR A 26 -23.63 -28.18 5.43
CA THR A 26 -24.18 -28.16 4.06
C THR A 26 -23.85 -27.03 3.07
N LEU A 27 -23.71 -27.48 1.83
CA LEU A 27 -23.40 -26.78 0.60
C LEU A 27 -24.41 -25.66 0.27
N ALA A 28 -23.90 -24.49 -0.09
CA ALA A 28 -24.50 -23.66 -1.12
C ALA A 28 -23.39 -22.84 -1.79
N ALA A 29 -23.27 -22.96 -3.10
CA ALA A 29 -22.50 -22.04 -3.91
C ALA A 29 -23.11 -20.64 -3.75
N ASP A 30 -22.49 -19.81 -2.91
CA ASP A 30 -22.79 -18.39 -2.87
C ASP A 30 -21.92 -17.75 -3.94
N ASP A 31 -22.52 -17.47 -5.09
CA ASP A 31 -22.13 -16.35 -5.93
C ASP A 31 -22.34 -15.08 -5.09
N THR A 32 -21.48 -14.87 -4.09
CA THR A 32 -21.32 -13.56 -3.48
C THR A 32 -20.77 -12.72 -4.63
N SER A 33 -21.68 -12.04 -5.32
CA SER A 33 -21.38 -10.84 -6.07
C SER A 33 -20.63 -9.94 -5.10
N THR A 34 -19.30 -10.07 -5.10
CA THR A 34 -18.41 -9.26 -4.31
C THR A 34 -18.66 -7.85 -4.80
N ASN A 35 -19.49 -7.14 -4.05
CA ASN A 35 -19.46 -5.70 -3.96
C ASN A 35 -18.12 -5.35 -3.28
N LYS A 36 -17.00 -5.77 -3.91
CA LYS A 36 -15.68 -5.21 -3.67
C LYS A 36 -15.90 -3.76 -3.99
N ASN A 37 -16.06 -2.97 -2.94
CA ASN A 37 -16.18 -1.53 -3.02
C ASN A 37 -15.15 -1.08 -4.05
N LYS A 38 -15.61 -0.59 -5.21
CA LYS A 38 -14.74 -0.07 -6.29
C LYS A 38 -13.80 1.03 -5.77
N SER A 39 -14.02 1.51 -4.54
CA SER A 39 -13.16 2.43 -3.78
C SER A 39 -11.82 1.83 -3.32
N ASP A 40 -11.68 0.50 -3.23
CA ASP A 40 -10.42 -0.13 -2.80
C ASP A 40 -9.46 -0.44 -3.95
N GLN A 41 -9.90 -0.26 -5.20
CA GLN A 41 -9.02 -0.48 -6.34
C GLN A 41 -7.98 0.64 -6.41
N LEU A 42 -6.74 0.30 -6.13
CA LEU A 42 -5.63 1.25 -6.19
C LEU A 42 -5.44 1.73 -7.64
N THR A 43 -5.89 2.94 -7.91
CA THR A 43 -5.73 3.57 -9.23
C THR A 43 -4.30 4.05 -9.45
N PRO A 44 -3.85 4.22 -10.71
CA PRO A 44 -2.50 4.71 -11.01
C PRO A 44 -2.16 6.04 -10.33
N ILE A 45 -3.10 6.99 -10.29
CA ILE A 45 -2.86 8.30 -9.64
C ILE A 45 -2.81 8.18 -8.12
N ASN A 46 -3.65 7.32 -7.53
CA ASN A 46 -3.63 7.07 -6.09
C ASN A 46 -2.32 6.38 -5.68
N LEU A 47 -1.79 5.48 -6.53
CA LEU A 47 -0.49 4.85 -6.30
C LEU A 47 0.63 5.91 -6.21
N VAL A 48 0.67 6.84 -7.16
CA VAL A 48 1.61 7.97 -7.15
C VAL A 48 1.43 8.84 -5.91
N PHE A 49 0.18 9.13 -5.53
CA PHE A 49 -0.11 9.91 -4.34
C PHE A 49 0.33 9.21 -3.05
N HIS A 50 0.16 7.89 -2.94
CA HIS A 50 0.67 7.12 -1.82
C HIS A 50 2.21 7.14 -1.75
N GLY A 51 2.90 7.05 -2.90
CA GLY A 51 4.35 7.26 -2.95
C GLY A 51 4.76 8.64 -2.43
N TYR A 52 4.11 9.69 -2.94
CA TYR A 52 4.33 11.06 -2.46
C TYR A 52 4.04 11.23 -0.96
N GLN A 53 3.01 10.56 -0.42
CA GLN A 53 2.66 10.58 1.02
C GLN A 53 3.62 9.77 1.90
N GLY A 54 4.52 8.97 1.32
CA GLY A 54 5.47 8.15 2.07
C GLY A 54 4.98 6.78 2.46
N TYR A 55 3.98 6.24 1.76
CA TYR A 55 3.49 4.87 1.99
C TYR A 55 4.55 3.78 1.74
N PHE A 56 5.58 4.11 0.94
CA PHE A 56 6.67 3.21 0.54
C PHE A 56 8.02 3.55 1.21
N LEU A 57 8.01 4.32 2.30
CA LEU A 57 9.24 4.73 3.00
C LEU A 57 10.06 3.54 3.52
N ASP A 58 9.40 2.50 4.02
CA ASP A 58 10.06 1.28 4.49
C ASP A 58 10.69 0.45 3.35
N GLN A 59 10.33 0.74 2.10
CA GLN A 59 10.93 0.16 0.90
C GLN A 59 11.97 1.10 0.27
N GLY A 60 12.34 2.19 0.96
CA GLY A 60 13.37 3.12 0.51
C GLY A 60 12.89 4.20 -0.48
N ILE A 61 11.59 4.29 -0.73
CA ILE A 61 11.02 5.35 -1.57
C ILE A 61 10.74 6.59 -0.69
N PRO A 62 11.48 7.70 -0.87
CA PRO A 62 11.25 8.92 -0.09
C PRO A 62 9.89 9.55 -0.42
N SER A 63 9.44 10.48 0.42
CA SER A 63 8.17 11.19 0.27
C SER A 63 8.36 12.67 -0.11
N GLY A 64 7.25 13.38 -0.34
CA GLY A 64 7.21 14.83 -0.46
C GLY A 64 8.10 15.39 -1.59
N ALA A 65 8.83 16.46 -1.31
CA ALA A 65 9.68 17.13 -2.29
C ALA A 65 10.82 16.22 -2.82
N THR A 66 11.36 15.34 -1.97
CA THR A 66 12.41 14.40 -2.37
C THR A 66 11.86 13.37 -3.34
N PHE A 67 10.64 12.86 -3.12
CA PHE A 67 9.94 12.00 -4.07
C PHE A 67 9.83 12.68 -5.44
N VAL A 68 9.32 13.90 -5.49
CA VAL A 68 9.15 14.67 -6.75
C VAL A 68 10.50 14.88 -7.45
N SER A 69 11.55 15.20 -6.70
CA SER A 69 12.91 15.36 -7.24
C SER A 69 13.43 14.08 -7.88
N LEU A 70 13.30 12.95 -7.19
CA LEU A 70 13.77 11.66 -7.71
C LEU A 70 12.93 11.14 -8.88
N VAL A 71 11.63 11.45 -8.92
CA VAL A 71 10.78 11.21 -10.09
C VAL A 71 11.27 12.03 -11.28
N HIS A 72 11.55 13.32 -11.07
CA HIS A 72 12.10 14.19 -12.11
C HIS A 72 13.46 13.73 -12.66
N PHE A 73 14.32 13.18 -11.81
CA PHE A 73 15.59 12.59 -12.22
C PHE A 73 15.47 11.17 -12.81
N GLY A 74 14.27 10.59 -12.84
CA GLY A 74 14.03 9.22 -13.29
C GLY A 74 14.57 8.14 -12.36
N THR A 75 14.96 8.48 -11.13
CA THR A 75 15.37 7.51 -10.10
C THR A 75 14.18 6.72 -9.58
N ILE A 76 13.00 7.33 -9.52
CA ILE A 76 11.73 6.65 -9.21
C ILE A 76 10.89 6.65 -10.48
N ASP A 77 10.61 5.46 -11.00
CA ASP A 77 9.76 5.25 -12.16
C ASP A 77 8.48 4.49 -11.81
N ALA A 78 7.64 4.27 -12.83
CA ALA A 78 6.40 3.53 -12.68
C ALA A 78 6.61 2.08 -12.22
N GLU A 79 7.68 1.42 -12.67
CA GLU A 79 7.94 0.01 -12.34
C GLU A 79 8.30 -0.15 -10.87
N GLN A 80 9.17 0.71 -10.35
CA GLN A 80 9.52 0.74 -8.92
C GLN A 80 8.27 0.93 -8.06
N LEU A 81 7.40 1.88 -8.43
CA LEU A 81 6.19 2.17 -7.68
C LEU A 81 5.18 1.02 -7.70
N VAL A 82 5.00 0.38 -8.86
CA VAL A 82 4.11 -0.78 -9.00
C VAL A 82 4.65 -1.98 -8.23
N LYS A 83 5.96 -2.25 -8.33
CA LYS A 83 6.62 -3.29 -7.56
C LYS A 83 6.44 -3.09 -6.06
N SER A 84 6.68 -1.89 -5.56
CA SER A 84 6.45 -1.50 -4.17
C SER A 84 5.01 -1.79 -3.70
N ALA A 85 4.01 -1.47 -4.54
CA ALA A 85 2.62 -1.75 -4.24
C ALA A 85 2.24 -3.23 -4.31
N VAL A 86 2.85 -4.01 -5.19
CA VAL A 86 2.71 -5.47 -5.23
C VAL A 86 3.29 -6.09 -3.96
N GLU A 87 4.48 -5.68 -3.54
CA GLU A 87 5.11 -6.15 -2.30
C GLU A 87 4.28 -5.82 -1.04
N LYS A 88 3.54 -4.70 -1.06
CA LYS A 88 2.58 -4.32 -0.01
C LYS A 88 1.23 -5.05 -0.12
N GLY A 89 1.03 -5.91 -1.12
CA GLY A 89 -0.23 -6.60 -1.38
C GLY A 89 -1.38 -5.67 -1.82
N ARG A 90 -1.06 -4.46 -2.29
CA ARG A 90 -2.05 -3.47 -2.75
C ARG A 90 -2.39 -3.62 -4.23
N LEU A 91 -1.50 -4.25 -5.00
CA LEU A 91 -1.71 -4.64 -6.39
C LEU A 91 -1.46 -6.13 -6.55
N ALA A 92 -2.17 -6.74 -7.50
CA ALA A 92 -1.92 -8.12 -7.86
C ALA A 92 -0.56 -8.24 -8.59
N PRO A 93 0.22 -9.31 -8.38
CA PRO A 93 1.56 -9.44 -8.96
C PRO A 93 1.61 -9.30 -10.48
N GLU A 94 0.56 -9.73 -11.18
CA GLU A 94 0.40 -9.61 -12.62
C GLU A 94 0.39 -8.15 -13.12
N THR A 95 0.09 -7.18 -12.26
CA THR A 95 0.04 -5.75 -12.61
C THR A 95 1.40 -5.22 -13.06
N ILE A 96 2.51 -5.85 -12.63
CA ILE A 96 3.86 -5.47 -13.07
C ILE A 96 4.07 -5.70 -14.58
N ASN A 97 3.26 -6.57 -15.21
CA ASN A 97 3.31 -6.85 -16.64
C ASN A 97 2.19 -6.11 -17.42
N ASP A 98 1.35 -5.31 -16.75
CA ASP A 98 0.33 -4.52 -17.41
C ASP A 98 0.92 -3.19 -17.92
N GLU A 99 1.35 -3.19 -19.17
CA GLU A 99 1.90 -2.01 -19.84
C GLU A 99 0.94 -0.80 -19.83
N SER A 100 -0.37 -1.06 -19.89
CA SER A 100 -1.39 0.00 -19.86
C SER A 100 -1.42 0.66 -18.48
N PHE A 101 -1.34 -0.15 -17.41
CA PHE A 101 -1.25 0.35 -16.05
C PHE A 101 0.04 1.12 -15.82
N LEU A 102 1.20 0.55 -16.17
CA LEU A 102 2.51 1.20 -16.04
C LEU A 102 2.53 2.56 -16.76
N ARG A 103 2.00 2.64 -17.98
CA ARG A 103 1.94 3.91 -18.73
C ARG A 103 1.06 4.96 -18.04
N LYS A 104 -0.03 4.55 -17.40
CA LYS A 104 -0.90 5.46 -16.62
C LYS A 104 -0.21 5.94 -15.34
N VAL A 105 0.57 5.08 -14.68
CA VAL A 105 1.40 5.46 -13.53
C VAL A 105 2.46 6.46 -13.98
N GLN A 106 3.16 6.19 -15.08
CA GLN A 106 4.15 7.11 -15.64
C GLN A 106 3.56 8.48 -15.97
N THR A 107 2.38 8.49 -16.61
CA THR A 107 1.65 9.74 -16.88
C THR A 107 1.33 10.49 -15.59
N SER A 108 0.92 9.76 -14.55
CA SER A 108 0.61 10.32 -13.23
C SER A 108 1.84 10.89 -12.53
N LEU A 109 3.01 10.25 -12.68
CA LEU A 109 4.30 10.76 -12.19
C LEU A 109 4.66 12.09 -12.86
N THR A 110 4.50 12.19 -14.18
CA THR A 110 4.75 13.47 -14.89
C THR A 110 3.76 14.58 -14.47
N LEU A 111 2.56 14.24 -14.02
CA LEU A 111 1.60 15.25 -13.53
C LEU A 111 2.06 15.89 -12.20
N ILE A 112 2.66 15.11 -11.29
CA ILE A 112 3.12 15.65 -10.01
C ILE A 112 4.38 16.51 -10.17
N GLU A 113 5.25 16.21 -11.14
CA GLU A 113 6.42 17.05 -11.46
C GLU A 113 6.04 18.48 -11.90
N ARG A 114 4.90 18.60 -12.60
CA ARG A 114 4.44 19.89 -13.15
C ARG A 114 3.76 20.78 -12.12
N ARG A 115 3.39 20.25 -10.95
CA ARG A 115 2.82 21.04 -9.85
C ARG A 115 3.95 21.54 -8.95
N LYS A 116 4.67 22.57 -9.41
CA LYS A 116 5.56 23.38 -8.57
C LYS A 116 4.82 24.52 -7.90
#